data_AF-A0A3D0H120-F1
#
_entry.id   AF-A0A3D0H120-F1
#
_cell.length_a   1.000
_cell.length_b   1.000
_cell.length_c   1.000
_cell.angle_alpha   90.00
_cell.angle_beta   90.00
_cell.angle_gamma   90.00
#
_symmetry.space_group_name_H-M   'P 1'
#
loop_
_entity.id
_entity.type
_entity.pdbx_description
1 polymer ?
#
loop_
_entity_poly.entity_id
_entity_poly.type
_entity_poly.pdbx_seq_one_letter_code
_entity_poly.pdbx_strand_id
1 'polypeptide(L)'
;VPVAELREDSFKGLDFALFSAGGSISKKFAPLSAQAGCVVIDNSSAFRMDPKVPLVVPEVNPHAVANHPNIIANPNCSTIQMVVALKPIHDAVGIKRIVVTTFQAVSGTGKRAIEELRQQVEELAGGKEVSRGVYP
;
A
#
# COMPACT_ATOMS: atom_id res chain seq x y z
N VAL A 1 -12.18 19.72 -5.73
CA VAL A 1 -11.18 19.67 -4.63
C VAL A 1 -9.90 20.30 -5.16
N PRO A 2 -9.31 21.28 -4.47
CA PRO A 2 -8.07 21.88 -4.91
C PRO A 2 -6.94 20.84 -4.87
N VAL A 3 -6.14 20.80 -5.93
CA VAL A 3 -4.90 20.01 -5.99
C VAL A 3 -3.75 20.98 -5.75
N ALA A 4 -2.90 20.68 -4.77
CA ALA A 4 -1.71 21.45 -4.46
C ALA A 4 -0.46 20.61 -4.77
N GLU A 5 0.60 21.31 -5.16
CA GLU A 5 1.92 20.69 -5.30
C GLU A 5 2.43 20.17 -3.95
N LEU A 6 3.00 18.97 -3.96
CA LEU A 6 3.67 18.39 -2.79
C LEU A 6 5.02 19.07 -2.57
N ARG A 7 5.08 19.91 -1.53
CA ARG A 7 6.28 20.62 -1.06
C ARG A 7 6.67 20.16 0.34
N GLU A 8 7.89 20.49 0.75
CA GLU A 8 8.45 20.07 2.04
C GLU A 8 7.70 20.65 3.24
N ASP A 9 6.98 21.76 3.05
CA ASP A 9 6.15 22.43 4.05
C ASP A 9 4.65 22.08 3.96
N SER A 10 4.24 21.19 3.06
CA SER A 10 2.82 20.90 2.78
C SER A 10 2.05 20.28 3.95
N PHE A 11 2.74 19.80 4.98
CA PHE A 11 2.15 19.07 6.10
C PHE A 11 2.03 19.89 7.39
N LYS A 12 2.46 21.15 7.39
CA LYS A 12 2.37 22.01 8.58
C LYS A 12 0.90 22.24 8.95
N GLY A 13 0.55 21.97 10.21
CA GLY A 13 -0.80 22.15 10.74
C GLY A 13 -1.80 21.08 10.32
N LEU A 14 -1.35 19.98 9.70
CA LEU A 14 -2.19 18.81 9.43
C LEU A 14 -2.02 17.79 10.56
N ASP A 15 -3.12 17.17 10.96
CA ASP A 15 -3.08 16.08 11.96
C ASP A 15 -2.65 14.76 11.31
N PHE A 16 -3.18 14.46 10.13
CA PHE A 16 -2.96 13.19 9.42
C PHE A 16 -2.69 13.40 7.93
N ALA A 17 -1.87 12.51 7.35
CA ALA A 17 -1.66 12.43 5.92
C ALA A 17 -1.67 10.98 5.41
N LEU A 18 -2.49 10.74 4.37
CA LEU A 18 -2.60 9.44 3.71
C LEU A 18 -1.71 9.41 2.48
N PHE A 19 -0.65 8.61 2.52
CA PHE A 19 0.34 8.54 1.44
C PHE A 19 0.04 7.37 0.52
N SER A 20 -0.05 7.64 -0.79
CA SER A 20 -0.15 6.61 -1.82
C SER A 20 0.54 7.06 -3.12
N ALA A 21 1.68 7.71 -2.99
CA ALA A 21 2.44 8.32 -4.09
C ALA A 21 3.70 7.52 -4.50
N GLY A 22 3.84 6.29 -3.99
CA GLY A 22 4.98 5.41 -4.24
C GLY A 22 6.10 5.53 -3.20
N GLY A 23 7.00 4.56 -3.19
CA GLY A 23 8.00 4.40 -2.13
C GLY A 23 9.09 5.48 -2.13
N SER A 24 9.49 6.00 -3.28
CA SER A 24 10.49 7.08 -3.37
C SER A 24 9.98 8.38 -2.77
N ILE A 25 8.75 8.76 -3.08
CA ILE A 25 8.07 9.93 -2.50
C ILE A 25 7.92 9.75 -1.00
N SER A 26 7.48 8.58 -0.54
CA SER A 26 7.28 8.31 0.88
C SER A 26 8.58 8.37 1.68
N LYS A 27 9.69 7.86 1.13
CA LYS A 27 11.03 7.99 1.75
C LYS A 27 11.47 9.45 1.92
N LYS A 28 11.12 10.34 0.99
CA LYS A 28 11.45 11.77 1.09
C LYS A 28 10.50 12.51 2.04
N PHE A 29 9.19 12.37 1.85
CA PHE A 29 8.21 13.27 2.46
C PHE A 29 7.59 12.76 3.75
N ALA A 30 7.56 11.45 4.01
CA ALA A 30 7.00 10.94 5.26
C ALA A 30 7.82 11.39 6.49
N PRO A 31 9.17 11.38 6.47
CA PRO A 31 9.95 11.93 7.58
C PRO A 31 9.75 13.44 7.78
N LEU A 32 9.61 14.21 6.69
CA LEU A 32 9.33 15.65 6.76
C LEU A 32 7.95 15.93 7.37
N SER A 33 6.94 15.16 6.96
CA SER A 33 5.59 15.22 7.54
C SER A 33 5.59 14.87 9.03
N ALA A 34 6.28 13.80 9.41
CA ALA A 34 6.43 13.37 10.80
C ALA A 34 7.11 14.42 11.67
N GLN A 35 8.15 15.10 11.15
CA GLN A 35 8.84 16.22 11.81
C GLN A 35 7.94 17.45 11.96
N ALA A 36 7.01 17.68 11.03
CA ALA A 36 6.02 18.75 11.12
C ALA A 36 4.87 18.45 12.12
N GLY A 37 4.89 17.29 12.78
CA GLY A 37 3.87 16.85 13.73
C GLY A 37 2.68 16.12 13.11
N CYS A 38 2.69 15.90 11.79
CA CYS A 38 1.61 15.22 11.08
C CYS A 38 1.84 13.70 11.05
N VAL A 39 0.83 12.92 11.43
CA VAL A 39 0.89 11.45 11.42
C VAL A 39 0.65 10.92 10.01
N VAL A 40 1.63 10.20 9.49
CA VAL A 40 1.59 9.61 8.15
C VAL A 40 1.08 8.18 8.20
N ILE A 41 0.09 7.85 7.35
CA ILE A 41 -0.29 6.47 7.03
C ILE A 41 0.16 6.17 5.60
N ASP A 42 1.21 5.36 5.46
CA ASP A 42 1.89 5.12 4.18
C ASP A 42 1.47 3.82 3.49
N ASN A 43 0.78 3.93 2.35
CA ASN A 43 0.41 2.84 1.45
C ASN A 43 1.50 2.50 0.42
N SER A 44 2.76 2.66 0.80
CA SER A 44 3.90 2.18 0.03
C SER A 44 4.62 1.02 0.73
N SER A 45 5.63 0.46 0.08
CA SER A 45 6.53 -0.52 0.70
C SER A 45 7.68 0.11 1.49
N ALA A 46 7.81 1.44 1.48
CA ALA A 46 8.99 2.16 1.96
C ALA A 46 9.39 1.81 3.40
N PHE A 47 8.40 1.72 4.30
CA PHE A 47 8.64 1.56 5.74
C PHE A 47 8.16 0.23 6.31
N ARG A 48 7.66 -0.70 5.48
CA ARG A 48 7.08 -1.97 5.96
C ARG A 48 8.05 -2.87 6.73
N MET A 49 9.34 -2.73 6.46
CA MET A 49 10.42 -3.51 7.09
C MET A 49 11.22 -2.69 8.11
N ASP A 50 10.87 -1.42 8.33
CA ASP A 50 11.55 -0.60 9.33
C ASP A 50 11.09 -1.03 10.73
N PRO A 51 12.00 -1.49 11.62
CA PRO A 51 11.61 -1.96 12.95
C PRO A 51 11.04 -0.86 13.85
N LYS A 52 11.21 0.42 13.50
CA LYS A 52 10.65 1.56 14.24
C LYS A 52 9.25 1.95 13.75
N VAL A 53 8.82 1.49 12.58
CA VAL A 53 7.53 1.85 11.99
C VAL A 53 6.56 0.68 12.14
N PRO A 54 5.42 0.86 12.83
CA PRO A 54 4.45 -0.22 12.95
C PRO A 54 3.79 -0.52 11.60
N LEU A 55 3.71 -1.81 11.27
CA LEU A 55 2.97 -2.35 10.14
C LEU A 55 1.60 -2.84 10.64
N VAL A 56 0.52 -2.12 10.31
CA VAL A 56 -0.75 -2.26 11.02
C VAL A 56 -1.87 -2.77 10.12
N VAL A 57 -2.57 -3.80 10.58
CA VAL A 57 -3.93 -4.17 10.14
C VAL A 57 -4.87 -3.98 11.34
N PRO A 58 -5.83 -3.05 11.29
CA PRO A 58 -6.65 -2.68 12.44
C PRO A 58 -7.34 -3.85 13.15
N GLU A 59 -7.81 -4.84 12.40
CA GLU A 59 -8.51 -6.02 12.92
C GLU A 59 -7.56 -7.07 13.53
N VAL A 60 -6.25 -6.92 13.34
CA VAL A 60 -5.24 -7.93 13.70
C VAL A 60 -4.32 -7.46 14.81
N ASN A 61 -3.76 -6.25 14.68
CA ASN A 61 -2.78 -5.70 15.61
C ASN A 61 -3.00 -4.20 15.89
N PRO A 62 -4.22 -3.77 16.30
CA PRO A 62 -4.53 -2.35 16.48
C PRO A 62 -3.63 -1.67 17.53
N HIS A 63 -3.21 -2.43 18.55
CA HIS A 63 -2.32 -1.95 19.61
C HIS A 63 -0.95 -1.45 19.11
N ALA A 64 -0.48 -1.93 17.94
CA ALA A 64 0.81 -1.53 17.39
C ALA A 64 0.85 -0.04 16.99
N VAL A 65 -0.32 0.57 16.77
CA VAL A 65 -0.43 1.99 16.42
C VAL A 65 0.16 2.91 17.50
N ALA A 66 0.07 2.53 18.78
CA ALA A 66 0.42 3.40 19.90
C ALA A 66 1.91 3.80 19.94
N ASN A 67 2.79 3.02 19.31
CA ASN A 67 4.24 3.22 19.33
C ASN A 67 4.78 3.84 18.04
N HIS A 68 3.94 4.54 17.25
CA HIS A 68 4.36 5.08 15.96
C HIS A 68 5.29 6.32 16.11
N PRO A 69 6.34 6.45 15.29
CA PRO A 69 7.18 7.66 15.22
C PRO A 69 6.56 8.73 14.30
N ASN A 70 5.24 8.93 14.38
CA ASN A 70 4.40 9.69 13.42
C ASN A 70 4.38 9.10 12.00
N ILE A 71 4.80 7.85 11.82
CA ILE A 71 4.66 7.12 10.57
C ILE A 71 4.09 5.74 10.90
N ILE A 72 3.07 5.31 10.16
CA ILE A 72 2.45 3.99 10.23
C ILE A 72 2.49 3.42 8.81
N ALA A 73 2.99 2.19 8.66
CA ALA A 73 3.03 1.52 7.37
C ALA A 73 1.73 0.73 7.14
N ASN A 74 1.13 0.92 5.96
CA ASN A 74 0.04 0.09 5.49
C ASN A 74 0.60 -1.15 4.76
N PRO A 75 0.14 -2.37 5.11
CA PRO A 75 0.69 -3.60 4.55
C PRO A 75 0.37 -3.82 3.07
N ASN A 76 0.91 -4.91 2.53
CA ASN A 76 0.57 -5.35 1.18
C ASN A 76 -0.91 -5.78 1.11
N CYS A 77 -1.61 -5.42 0.03
CA CYS A 77 -3.03 -5.72 -0.17
C CYS A 77 -3.39 -7.21 -0.02
N SER A 78 -2.60 -8.11 -0.63
CA SER A 78 -2.81 -9.55 -0.54
C SER A 78 -2.56 -10.08 0.88
N THR A 79 -1.62 -9.48 1.62
CA THR A 79 -1.39 -9.81 3.02
C THR A 79 -2.56 -9.37 3.89
N ILE A 80 -3.08 -8.15 3.71
CA ILE A 80 -4.20 -7.60 4.51
C ILE A 80 -5.39 -8.55 4.47
N GLN A 81 -5.89 -8.89 3.27
CA GLN A 81 -7.04 -9.78 3.13
C GLN A 81 -6.81 -11.16 3.77
N MET A 82 -5.58 -11.67 3.71
CA MET A 82 -5.23 -12.96 4.29
C MET A 82 -5.22 -12.89 5.81
N VAL A 83 -4.53 -11.93 6.41
CA VAL A 83 -4.37 -11.90 7.87
C VAL A 83 -5.65 -11.53 8.60
N VAL A 84 -6.54 -10.74 8.00
CA VAL A 84 -7.89 -10.49 8.55
C VAL A 84 -8.66 -11.81 8.67
N ALA A 85 -8.68 -12.62 7.60
CA ALA A 85 -9.36 -13.91 7.60
C ALA A 85 -8.69 -14.94 8.53
N LEU A 86 -7.35 -14.92 8.62
CA LEU A 86 -6.59 -15.88 9.42
C LEU A 86 -6.52 -15.54 10.90
N LYS A 87 -6.68 -14.28 11.30
CA LYS A 87 -6.50 -13.85 12.69
C LYS A 87 -7.39 -14.63 13.69
N PRO A 88 -8.70 -14.82 13.47
CA PRO A 88 -9.52 -15.62 14.38
C PRO A 88 -9.05 -17.08 14.51
N ILE A 89 -8.60 -17.68 13.40
CA ILE A 89 -8.08 -19.05 13.38
C ILE A 89 -6.76 -19.13 14.16
N HIS A 90 -5.87 -18.17 13.92
CA HIS A 90 -4.60 -18.06 14.63
C HIS A 90 -4.80 -17.92 16.14
N ASP A 91 -5.77 -17.12 16.58
CA ASP A 91 -6.02 -16.90 18.00
C ASP A 91 -6.65 -18.12 18.68
N ALA A 92 -7.46 -18.88 17.95
CA ALA A 92 -8.10 -20.09 18.50
C ALA A 92 -7.14 -21.28 18.63
N VAL A 93 -6.27 -21.51 17.63
CA VAL A 93 -5.48 -22.76 17.54
C VAL A 93 -4.02 -22.57 17.11
N GLY A 94 -3.61 -21.35 16.80
CA GLY A 94 -2.29 -21.05 16.23
C GLY A 94 -2.15 -21.49 14.77
N ILE A 95 -1.28 -20.82 14.02
CA ILE A 95 -0.93 -21.19 12.64
C ILE A 95 0.58 -21.35 12.55
N LYS A 96 1.05 -22.56 12.19
CA LYS A 96 2.48 -22.85 12.02
C LYS A 96 2.98 -22.64 10.60
N ARG A 97 2.11 -22.82 9.59
CA ARG A 97 2.47 -22.74 8.18
C ARG A 97 1.26 -22.33 7.34
N ILE A 98 1.49 -21.46 6.37
CA ILE A 98 0.52 -21.08 5.33
C ILE A 98 1.15 -21.43 3.98
N VAL A 99 0.38 -22.08 3.11
CA VAL A 99 0.70 -22.23 1.68
C VAL A 99 -0.38 -21.46 0.94
N VAL A 100 0.02 -20.46 0.15
CA VAL A 100 -0.91 -19.53 -0.50
C VAL A 100 -0.57 -19.37 -1.98
N THR A 101 -1.61 -19.35 -2.81
CA THR A 101 -1.54 -19.02 -4.23
C THR A 101 -2.49 -17.86 -4.47
N THR A 102 -2.01 -16.81 -5.13
CA THR A 102 -2.78 -15.58 -5.36
C THR A 102 -3.18 -15.43 -6.82
N PHE A 103 -4.40 -14.97 -7.06
CA PHE A 103 -4.89 -14.57 -8.38
C PHE A 103 -5.12 -13.06 -8.35
N GLN A 104 -4.10 -12.30 -8.74
CA GLN A 104 -4.09 -10.84 -8.55
C GLN A 104 -4.61 -10.11 -9.78
N ALA A 105 -5.46 -9.12 -9.55
CA ALA A 105 -5.95 -8.24 -10.61
C ALA A 105 -4.87 -7.26 -11.10
N VAL A 106 -4.92 -6.88 -12.38
CA VAL A 106 -3.97 -5.92 -12.99
C VAL A 106 -4.01 -4.53 -12.36
N SER A 107 -5.11 -4.18 -11.68
CA SER A 107 -5.29 -2.90 -10.98
C SER A 107 -4.27 -2.68 -9.87
N GLY A 108 -3.65 -3.74 -9.34
CA GLY A 108 -2.56 -3.64 -8.37
C GLY A 108 -1.31 -2.92 -8.91
N THR A 109 -1.11 -2.91 -10.23
CA THR A 109 -0.01 -2.20 -10.91
C THR A 109 -0.42 -0.80 -11.40
N GLY A 110 -1.65 -0.39 -11.06
CA GLY A 110 -2.18 0.94 -11.33
C GLY A 110 -2.77 1.10 -12.74
N LYS A 111 -3.14 2.34 -13.08
CA LYS A 111 -3.96 2.66 -14.26
C LYS A 111 -3.38 2.17 -15.58
N ARG A 112 -2.05 2.23 -15.76
CA ARG A 112 -1.41 1.80 -17.02
C ARG A 112 -1.62 0.30 -17.30
N ALA A 113 -1.56 -0.52 -16.26
CA ALA A 113 -1.81 -1.97 -16.38
C ALA A 113 -3.28 -2.29 -16.70
N ILE A 114 -4.22 -1.52 -16.16
CA ILE A 114 -5.64 -1.64 -16.48
C ILE A 114 -5.88 -1.32 -17.96
N GLU A 115 -5.27 -0.22 -18.42
CA GLU A 115 -5.40 0.23 -19.80
C GLU A 115 -4.77 -0.74 -20.79
N GLU A 116 -3.61 -1.30 -20.44
CA GLU A 116 -2.97 -2.35 -21.23
C GLU A 116 -3.84 -3.59 -21.35
N LEU A 117 -4.39 -4.11 -20.25
CA LEU A 117 -5.30 -5.27 -20.32
C LEU A 117 -6.51 -4.97 -21.22
N ARG A 118 -7.10 -3.78 -21.11
CA ARG A 118 -8.22 -3.34 -21.95
C ARG A 118 -7.82 -3.35 -23.43
N GLN A 119 -6.67 -2.75 -23.77
CA GLN A 119 -6.15 -2.71 -25.13
C GLN A 119 -5.87 -4.11 -25.68
N GLN A 120 -5.22 -4.97 -24.90
CA GLN A 120 -4.89 -6.34 -25.31
C GLN A 120 -6.16 -7.16 -25.62
N VAL A 121 -7.22 -6.99 -24.83
CA VAL A 121 -8.53 -7.63 -25.10
C VAL A 121 -9.12 -7.17 -26.42
N GLU A 122 -9.04 -5.87 -26.73
CA GLU A 122 -9.54 -5.31 -28.00
C GLU A 122 -8.70 -5.76 -29.21
N GLU A 123 -7.37 -5.80 -29.07
CA GLU A 123 -6.45 -6.29 -30.10
C GLU A 123 -6.72 -7.77 -30.42
N LEU A 124 -6.84 -8.61 -29.39
CA LEU A 124 -7.18 -10.02 -29.53
C LEU A 124 -8.54 -10.22 -30.21
N ALA A 125 -9.56 -9.50 -29.77
CA ALA A 125 -10.90 -9.57 -30.37
C ALA A 125 -10.91 -9.12 -31.84
N GLY A 126 -10.01 -8.20 -32.21
CA GLY A 126 -9.82 -7.73 -33.57
C GLY A 126 -8.86 -8.54 -34.44
N GLY A 127 -8.29 -9.64 -33.93
CA GLY A 127 -7.30 -10.44 -34.66
C GLY A 127 -5.96 -9.74 -34.92
N LYS A 128 -5.62 -8.73 -34.11
CA LYS A 128 -4.36 -7.99 -34.17
C LYS A 128 -3.30 -8.67 -33.31
N GLU A 129 -2.04 -8.34 -33.59
CA GLU A 129 -0.94 -8.68 -32.69
C GLU A 129 -1.08 -7.90 -31.37
N VAL A 130 -0.76 -8.57 -30.26
CA VAL A 130 -0.97 -8.05 -28.90
C VAL A 130 0.21 -7.19 -28.47
N SER A 131 -0.06 -5.94 -28.14
CA SER A 131 0.91 -4.98 -27.62
C SER A 131 1.21 -5.26 -26.13
N ARG A 132 2.48 -5.21 -25.74
CA ARG A 132 2.93 -5.42 -24.35
C ARG A 132 3.81 -4.25 -23.90
N GLY A 133 3.62 -3.77 -22.67
CA GLY A 133 4.38 -2.62 -22.17
C GLY A 133 4.63 -2.62 -20.67
N VAL A 134 3.61 -2.92 -19.87
CA VAL A 134 3.60 -2.90 -18.41
C VAL A 134 3.84 -4.30 -17.87
N TYR A 135 3.22 -5.32 -18.47
CA TYR A 135 3.50 -6.71 -18.16
C TYR A 135 4.29 -7.39 -19.31
N PRO A 136 5.14 -8.37 -18.99
CA PRO A 136 5.88 -9.15 -20.00
C PRO A 136 4.98 -10.03 -20.87
#